data_AF-A0A1Z4BV48-F1
#
_entry.id   AF-A0A1Z4BV48-F1
#
_cell.length_a   1.000
_cell.length_b   1.000
_cell.length_c   1.000
_cell.angle_alpha   90.00
_cell.angle_beta   90.00
_cell.angle_gamma   90.00
#
_symmetry.space_group_name_H-M   'P 1'
#
loop_
_entity.id
_entity.type
_entity.pdbx_description
1 polymer ?
#
loop_
_entity_poly.entity_id
_entity_poly.type
_entity_poly.pdbx_seq_one_letter_code
_entity_poly.pdbx_strand_id
1 'polypeptide(L)'
;MPKSKQYLQEPSADPVAAIVKALDKDVERGEDILMLGLGVVILSSTFAPLMPPTVLLPSVALVFAVSSGCARKNYHDMERKLAEAMAQLERRDKLRLRPIAAVFAEHQMPPLVDSYNILKNVRRTWKSVLGGILINPFWMPIFYVMGIQIGEEKNLGILNRAVYTVEQRLAPSLPEIFEEGQG
;
A
#
# COMPACT_ATOMS: atom_id res chain seq x y z
N MET A 1 -14.28 -21.31 5.05
CA MET A 1 -13.25 -21.74 4.07
C MET A 1 -12.72 -20.50 3.35
N PRO A 2 -11.46 -20.08 3.52
CA PRO A 2 -10.95 -18.94 2.77
C PRO A 2 -10.53 -19.42 1.38
N LYS A 3 -11.09 -18.82 0.33
CA LYS A 3 -10.60 -18.96 -1.05
C LYS A 3 -9.20 -18.35 -1.12
N SER A 4 -8.16 -19.19 -1.06
CA SER A 4 -6.80 -18.83 -1.46
C SER A 4 -6.81 -18.53 -2.97
N LYS A 5 -7.05 -17.27 -3.34
CA LYS A 5 -6.93 -16.78 -4.70
C LYS A 5 -5.45 -16.73 -5.06
N GLN A 6 -4.94 -17.87 -5.51
CA GLN A 6 -3.64 -18.02 -6.15
C GLN A 6 -3.67 -17.19 -7.44
N TYR A 7 -2.63 -16.38 -7.69
CA TYR A 7 -2.55 -15.54 -8.90
C TYR A 7 -2.59 -16.30 -10.23
N LEU A 8 -2.57 -17.65 -10.19
CA LEU A 8 -2.53 -18.55 -11.34
C LEU A 8 -3.86 -19.31 -11.60
N GLN A 9 -5.01 -18.85 -11.08
CA GLN A 9 -6.27 -19.58 -11.25
C GLN A 9 -6.87 -19.55 -12.67
N GLU A 10 -6.36 -18.72 -13.58
CA GLU A 10 -6.80 -18.70 -14.98
C GLU A 10 -5.64 -19.11 -15.91
N PRO A 11 -5.85 -20.05 -16.86
CA PRO A 11 -4.87 -20.38 -17.88
C PRO A 11 -4.72 -19.20 -18.85
N SER A 12 -3.85 -18.26 -18.47
CA SER A 12 -3.38 -17.15 -19.30
C SER A 12 -2.29 -17.63 -20.26
N ALA A 13 -2.28 -17.08 -21.49
CA ALA A 13 -1.20 -17.30 -22.45
C ALA A 13 0.16 -16.73 -21.97
N ASP A 14 0.15 -15.77 -21.04
CA ASP A 14 1.35 -15.28 -20.33
C ASP A 14 1.08 -15.27 -18.81
N PRO A 15 1.68 -16.20 -18.04
CA PRO A 15 1.46 -16.29 -16.59
C PRO A 15 2.05 -15.08 -15.84
N VAL A 16 3.06 -14.41 -16.39
CA VAL A 16 3.65 -13.19 -15.80
C VAL A 16 2.66 -12.04 -15.89
N ALA A 17 2.03 -11.85 -17.05
CA ALA A 17 1.02 -10.79 -17.23
C ALA A 17 -0.18 -10.95 -16.29
N ALA A 18 -0.62 -12.19 -16.05
CA ALA A 18 -1.70 -12.49 -15.11
C ALA A 18 -1.31 -12.11 -13.66
N ILE A 19 -0.09 -12.47 -13.23
CA ILE A 19 0.43 -12.12 -11.91
C ILE A 19 0.55 -10.60 -11.74
N VAL A 20 1.11 -9.90 -12.73
CA VAL A 20 1.28 -8.44 -12.70
C VAL A 20 -0.07 -7.75 -12.61
N LYS A 21 -1.04 -8.14 -13.43
CA LYS A 21 -2.41 -7.58 -13.39
C LYS A 21 -3.11 -7.83 -12.05
N ALA A 22 -2.93 -9.02 -11.48
CA ALA A 22 -3.54 -9.33 -10.19
C ALA A 22 -2.86 -8.60 -9.02
N LEU A 23 -1.55 -8.36 -9.13
CA LEU A 23 -0.79 -7.57 -8.18
C LEU A 23 -1.15 -6.07 -8.27
N ASP A 24 -1.29 -5.53 -9.47
CA ASP A 24 -1.75 -4.15 -9.73
C ASP A 24 -3.08 -3.88 -9.01
N LYS A 25 -4.05 -4.77 -9.19
CA LYS A 25 -5.34 -4.70 -8.47
C LYS A 25 -5.21 -4.76 -6.95
N ASP A 26 -4.29 -5.58 -6.43
CA ASP A 26 -4.06 -5.65 -4.98
C ASP A 26 -3.35 -4.38 -4.46
N VAL A 27 -2.51 -3.73 -5.27
CA VAL A 27 -1.88 -2.43 -4.97
C VAL A 27 -2.93 -1.33 -4.93
N GLU A 28 -3.77 -1.23 -5.96
CA GLU A 28 -4.91 -0.28 -6.03
C GLU A 28 -5.79 -0.41 -4.78
N ARG A 29 -6.13 -1.65 -4.40
CA ARG A 29 -6.89 -1.90 -3.16
C ARG A 29 -6.18 -1.39 -1.90
N GLY A 30 -4.85 -1.51 -1.83
CA GLY A 30 -4.06 -0.98 -0.73
C GLY A 30 -4.12 0.54 -0.65
N GLU A 31 -4.00 1.21 -1.80
CA GLU A 31 -4.10 2.66 -1.93
C GLU A 31 -5.51 3.15 -1.57
N ASP A 32 -6.56 2.48 -2.04
CA ASP A 32 -7.96 2.76 -1.71
C ASP A 32 -8.24 2.70 -0.20
N ILE A 33 -7.69 1.69 0.49
CA ILE A 33 -7.84 1.55 1.95
C ILE A 33 -7.27 2.78 2.68
N LEU A 34 -6.09 3.24 2.26
CA LEU A 34 -5.44 4.42 2.86
C LEU A 34 -6.18 5.70 2.52
N MET A 35 -6.59 5.84 1.26
CA MET A 35 -7.35 6.99 0.77
C MET A 35 -8.71 7.10 1.46
N LEU A 36 -9.41 5.99 1.67
CA LEU A 36 -10.67 5.96 2.43
C LEU A 36 -10.44 6.39 3.88
N GLY A 37 -9.39 5.88 4.53
CA GLY A 37 -9.01 6.33 5.87
C GLY A 37 -8.77 7.84 5.93
N LEU A 38 -8.00 8.38 4.98
CA LEU A 38 -7.73 9.81 4.88
C LEU A 38 -9.02 10.62 4.61
N GLY A 39 -9.87 10.16 3.70
CA GLY A 39 -11.14 10.80 3.37
C GLY A 39 -12.07 10.92 4.59
N VAL A 40 -12.19 9.85 5.38
CA VAL A 40 -12.95 9.87 6.64
C VAL A 40 -12.36 10.88 7.63
N VAL A 41 -11.03 10.98 7.72
CA VAL A 41 -10.38 11.96 8.60
C VAL A 41 -10.60 13.39 8.12
N ILE A 42 -10.55 13.67 6.82
CA ILE A 42 -10.86 15.00 6.28
C ILE A 42 -12.31 15.40 6.61
N LEU A 43 -13.24 14.44 6.49
CA LEU A 43 -14.64 14.61 6.86
C LEU A 43 -14.84 14.82 8.37
N SER A 44 -13.88 14.47 9.25
CA SER A 44 -14.02 14.63 10.70
C SER A 44 -14.35 16.07 11.13
N SER A 45 -13.88 17.07 10.37
CA SER A 45 -14.18 18.49 10.59
C SER A 45 -15.68 18.80 10.58
N THR A 46 -16.47 18.08 9.76
CA THR A 46 -17.93 18.21 9.70
C THR A 46 -18.63 17.73 10.97
N PHE A 47 -17.98 16.86 11.74
CA PHE A 47 -18.51 16.31 13.00
C PHE A 47 -18.02 17.09 14.23
N ALA A 48 -17.11 18.07 14.06
CA ALA A 48 -16.59 18.89 15.15
C ALA A 48 -17.67 19.64 15.96
N PRO A 49 -18.77 20.14 15.36
CA PRO A 49 -19.87 20.74 16.11
C PRO A 49 -20.72 19.74 16.89
N LEU A 50 -20.68 18.46 16.52
CA LEU A 50 -21.56 17.41 17.03
C LEU A 50 -20.92 16.54 18.12
N MET A 51 -19.58 16.47 18.17
CA MET A 51 -18.85 15.60 19.09
C MET A 51 -17.74 16.35 19.82
N PRO A 52 -17.55 16.09 21.13
CA PRO A 52 -16.44 16.67 21.87
C PRO A 52 -15.10 16.12 21.34
N PRO A 53 -14.00 16.90 21.45
CA PRO A 53 -12.67 16.48 21.01
C PRO A 53 -12.19 15.16 21.64
N THR A 54 -12.64 14.86 22.86
CA THR A 54 -12.33 13.62 23.58
C THR A 54 -12.89 12.37 22.92
N VAL A 55 -13.88 12.50 22.04
CA VAL A 55 -14.46 11.40 21.25
C VAL A 55 -13.98 11.48 19.81
N LEU A 56 -14.00 12.67 19.21
CA LEU A 56 -13.68 12.86 17.81
C LEU A 56 -12.21 12.55 17.50
N LEU A 57 -11.27 13.08 18.28
CA LEU A 57 -9.83 12.93 18.01
C LEU A 57 -9.33 11.48 18.18
N PRO A 58 -9.74 10.75 19.23
CA PRO A 58 -9.43 9.32 19.31
C PRO A 58 -10.07 8.51 18.17
N SER A 59 -11.28 8.87 17.73
CA SER A 59 -11.93 8.20 16.59
C SER A 59 -11.14 8.41 15.29
N VAL A 60 -10.65 9.63 15.05
CA VAL A 60 -9.73 9.93 13.92
C VAL A 60 -8.45 9.10 14.00
N ALA A 61 -7.84 9.02 15.18
CA ALA A 61 -6.65 8.20 15.38
C ALA A 61 -6.93 6.71 15.12
N LEU A 62 -8.11 6.22 15.54
CA LEU A 62 -8.53 4.84 15.30
C LEU A 62 -8.73 4.56 13.81
N VAL A 63 -9.34 5.47 13.06
CA VAL A 63 -9.51 5.34 11.60
C VAL A 63 -8.15 5.19 10.92
N PHE A 64 -7.19 6.07 11.22
CA PHE A 64 -5.82 5.96 10.69
C PHE A 64 -5.11 4.67 11.13
N ALA A 65 -5.33 4.21 12.37
CA ALA A 65 -4.74 2.97 12.85
C ALA A 65 -5.29 1.74 12.11
N VAL A 66 -6.59 1.71 11.85
CA VAL A 66 -7.27 0.62 11.14
C VAL A 66 -6.91 0.63 9.66
N SER A 67 -6.93 1.79 8.99
CA SER A 67 -6.56 1.90 7.57
C SER A 67 -5.11 1.46 7.34
N SER A 68 -4.16 2.00 8.10
CA SER A 68 -2.74 1.62 7.99
C SER A 68 -2.52 0.15 8.33
N GLY A 69 -3.21 -0.39 9.33
CA GLY A 69 -3.18 -1.81 9.67
C GLY A 69 -3.67 -2.71 8.53
N CYS A 70 -4.80 -2.36 7.92
CA CYS A 70 -5.36 -3.06 6.77
C CYS A 70 -4.45 -2.97 5.54
N ALA A 71 -3.89 -1.80 5.24
CA ALA A 71 -2.96 -1.60 4.13
C ALA A 71 -1.68 -2.42 4.31
N ARG A 72 -1.11 -2.45 5.52
CA ARG A 72 0.05 -3.28 5.83
C ARG A 72 -0.24 -4.78 5.70
N LYS A 73 -1.41 -5.22 6.18
CA LYS A 73 -1.83 -6.60 5.99
C LYS A 73 -1.93 -6.94 4.51
N ASN A 74 -2.53 -6.05 3.71
CA ASN A 74 -2.61 -6.20 2.26
C ASN A 74 -1.21 -6.29 1.62
N TYR A 75 -0.26 -5.47 2.07
CA TYR A 75 1.13 -5.51 1.61
C TYR A 75 1.80 -6.87 1.84
N HIS A 76 1.70 -7.43 3.06
CA HIS A 76 2.23 -8.77 3.34
C HIS A 76 1.49 -9.88 2.60
N ASP A 77 0.18 -9.74 2.39
CA ASP A 77 -0.59 -10.68 1.58
C ASP A 77 -0.11 -10.66 0.12
N MET A 78 0.21 -9.48 -0.45
CA MET A 78 0.82 -9.36 -1.79
C MET A 78 2.19 -10.02 -1.87
N GLU A 79 3.07 -9.75 -0.88
CA GLU A 79 4.39 -10.36 -0.78
C GLU A 79 4.31 -11.89 -0.77
N ARG A 80 3.45 -12.46 0.09
CA ARG A 80 3.24 -13.90 0.19
C ARG A 80 2.72 -14.49 -1.13
N LYS A 81 1.66 -13.91 -1.70
CA LYS A 81 1.08 -14.42 -2.95
C LYS A 81 2.08 -14.33 -4.12
N LEU A 82 2.90 -13.28 -4.18
CA LEU A 82 3.94 -13.15 -5.21
C LEU A 82 5.02 -14.21 -5.02
N ALA A 83 5.49 -14.45 -3.80
CA ALA A 83 6.48 -15.48 -3.51
C ALA A 83 5.96 -16.89 -3.90
N GLU A 84 4.71 -17.20 -3.56
CA GLU A 84 4.04 -18.46 -3.95
C GLU A 84 3.90 -18.60 -5.46
N ALA A 85 3.48 -17.54 -6.16
CA ALA A 85 3.34 -17.54 -7.62
C ALA A 85 4.71 -17.68 -8.31
N MET A 86 5.72 -16.97 -7.80
CA MET A 86 7.09 -17.08 -8.31
C MET A 86 7.66 -18.48 -8.11
N ALA A 87 7.35 -19.21 -7.03
CA ALA A 87 7.87 -20.56 -6.84
C ALA A 87 7.49 -21.51 -8.00
N GLN A 88 6.30 -21.33 -8.58
CA GLN A 88 5.71 -22.19 -9.62
C GLN A 88 6.13 -21.81 -11.05
N LEU A 89 6.82 -20.68 -11.24
CA LEU A 89 7.22 -20.17 -12.55
C LEU A 89 8.55 -20.74 -13.07
N GLU A 90 8.71 -20.74 -14.40
CA GLU A 90 9.99 -21.00 -15.06
C GLU A 90 11.02 -19.90 -14.77
N ARG A 91 12.31 -20.21 -14.99
CA ARG A 91 13.42 -19.29 -14.70
C ARG A 91 13.32 -17.98 -15.47
N ARG A 92 12.86 -18.02 -16.72
CA ARG A 92 12.69 -16.83 -17.58
C ARG A 92 11.62 -15.88 -17.04
N ASP A 93 10.50 -16.43 -16.60
CA ASP A 93 9.37 -15.67 -16.07
C ASP A 93 9.67 -15.08 -14.69
N LYS A 94 10.39 -15.84 -13.85
CA LYS A 94 10.93 -15.34 -12.58
C LYS A 94 11.79 -14.09 -12.76
N LEU A 95 12.60 -14.03 -13.82
CA LEU A 95 13.44 -12.86 -14.10
C LEU A 95 12.61 -11.61 -14.44
N ARG A 96 11.45 -11.77 -15.09
CA ARG A 96 10.55 -10.65 -15.43
C ARG A 96 9.88 -10.06 -14.18
N LEU A 97 9.58 -10.89 -13.16
CA LEU A 97 8.99 -10.45 -11.88
C LEU A 97 10.02 -9.99 -10.84
N ARG A 98 11.32 -10.27 -11.06
CA ARG A 98 12.40 -9.92 -10.12
C ARG A 98 12.41 -8.44 -9.68
N PRO A 99 12.13 -7.44 -10.54
CA PRO A 99 12.10 -6.04 -10.12
C PRO A 99 11.04 -5.77 -9.03
N ILE A 100 9.88 -6.42 -9.11
CA ILE A 100 8.82 -6.30 -8.11
C ILE A 100 9.22 -7.02 -6.82
N ALA A 101 9.75 -8.24 -6.93
CA ALA A 101 10.22 -9.00 -5.76
C ALA A 101 11.35 -8.27 -5.01
N ALA A 102 12.21 -7.55 -5.73
CA ALA A 102 13.26 -6.73 -5.14
C ALA A 102 12.69 -5.60 -4.27
N VAL A 103 11.56 -4.99 -4.66
CA VAL A 103 10.90 -3.97 -3.83
C VAL A 103 10.52 -4.55 -2.47
N PHE A 104 9.93 -5.73 -2.41
CA PHE A 104 9.58 -6.37 -1.14
C PHE A 104 10.81 -6.69 -0.28
N ALA A 105 11.93 -7.06 -0.89
CA ALA A 105 13.19 -7.31 -0.18
C ALA A 105 13.86 -6.02 0.33
N GLU A 106 13.83 -4.94 -0.44
CA GLU A 106 14.47 -3.67 -0.12
C GLU A 106 13.61 -2.80 0.81
N HIS A 107 12.29 -2.86 0.67
CA HIS A 107 11.31 -2.03 1.38
C HIS A 107 10.43 -2.87 2.29
N GLN A 108 11.06 -3.72 3.11
CA GLN A 108 10.35 -4.57 4.06
C GLN A 108 9.51 -3.73 5.01
N MET A 109 8.22 -4.05 5.08
CA MET A 109 7.35 -3.51 6.11
C MET A 109 7.57 -4.27 7.42
N PRO A 110 7.97 -3.58 8.51
CA PRO A 110 8.07 -4.23 9.80
C PRO A 110 6.68 -4.60 10.32
N PRO A 111 6.58 -5.59 11.23
CA PRO A 111 5.33 -5.93 11.89
C PRO A 111 4.65 -4.70 12.50
N LEU A 112 3.30 -4.70 12.54
CA LEU A 112 2.55 -3.60 13.15
C LEU A 112 3.00 -3.33 14.60
N VAL A 113 3.30 -4.37 15.37
CA VAL A 113 3.80 -4.27 16.75
C VAL A 113 5.05 -3.39 16.83
N ASP A 114 5.96 -3.52 15.86
CA ASP A 114 7.17 -2.71 15.83
C ASP A 114 6.88 -1.26 15.45
N SER A 115 5.87 -1.00 14.63
CA SER A 115 5.45 0.36 14.26
C SER A 115 4.70 1.08 15.38
N TYR A 116 3.99 0.36 16.24
CA TYR A 116 3.33 0.89 17.43
C TYR A 116 4.23 0.94 18.66
N ASN A 117 5.44 0.39 18.59
CA ASN A 117 6.39 0.45 19.68
C ASN A 117 7.02 1.86 19.80
N ILE A 118 6.54 2.62 20.77
CA ILE A 118 6.96 3.99 21.07
C ILE A 118 8.48 4.09 21.30
N LEU A 119 9.06 3.08 21.96
CA LEU A 119 10.49 3.03 22.29
C LEU A 119 11.36 2.72 21.07
N LYS A 120 10.87 1.91 20.13
CA LYS A 120 11.57 1.68 18.86
C LYS A 120 11.44 2.86 17.90
N ASN A 121 10.39 3.68 18.02
CA ASN A 121 10.09 4.79 17.13
C ASN A 121 10.29 6.17 17.77
N VAL A 122 11.35 6.36 18.57
CA VAL A 122 11.60 7.60 19.35
C VAL A 122 11.49 8.86 18.51
N ARG A 123 12.05 8.87 17.28
CA ARG A 123 11.96 10.04 16.38
C ARG A 123 10.52 10.37 16.00
N ARG A 124 9.68 9.37 15.74
CA ARG A 124 8.26 9.57 15.43
C ARG A 124 7.52 10.02 16.67
N THR A 125 7.72 9.31 17.78
CA THR A 125 7.17 9.66 19.10
C THR A 125 7.44 11.11 19.44
N TRP A 126 8.68 11.57 19.32
CA TRP A 126 9.06 12.94 19.64
C TRP A 126 8.35 13.96 18.75
N LYS A 127 8.26 13.71 17.43
CA LYS A 127 7.49 14.55 16.51
C LYS A 127 6.01 14.62 16.88
N SER A 128 5.42 13.48 17.25
CA SER A 128 4.01 13.40 17.68
C SER A 128 3.77 14.10 19.00
N VAL A 129 4.69 13.99 19.96
CA VAL A 129 4.65 14.69 21.25
C VAL A 129 4.77 16.21 21.04
N LEU A 130 5.74 16.66 20.25
CA LEU A 130 5.89 18.08 19.91
C LEU A 130 4.63 18.65 19.26
N GLY A 131 4.07 17.94 18.27
CA GLY A 131 2.82 18.35 17.64
C GLY A 131 1.63 18.35 18.62
N GLY A 132 1.55 17.36 19.51
CA GLY A 132 0.53 17.28 20.55
C GLY A 132 0.62 18.43 21.55
N ILE A 133 1.82 18.76 22.03
CA ILE A 133 2.04 19.88 22.96
C ILE A 133 1.66 21.22 22.31
N LEU A 134 1.96 21.39 21.02
CA LEU A 134 1.69 22.64 20.29
C LEU A 134 0.19 22.89 20.06
N ILE A 135 -0.64 21.84 19.98
CA ILE A 135 -2.08 21.96 19.68
C ILE A 135 -2.92 21.56 20.90
N ASN A 136 -2.94 20.27 21.23
CA ASN A 136 -3.43 19.69 22.47
C ASN A 136 -3.01 18.20 22.57
N PRO A 137 -2.98 17.59 23.78
CA PRO A 137 -2.51 16.21 23.96
C PRO A 137 -3.26 15.15 23.14
N PHE A 138 -4.52 15.36 22.77
CA PHE A 138 -5.30 14.41 21.97
C PHE A 138 -4.85 14.32 20.52
N TRP A 139 -4.02 15.26 20.03
CA TRP A 139 -3.41 15.18 18.70
C TRP A 139 -2.19 14.26 18.63
N MET A 140 -1.56 13.95 19.78
CA MET A 140 -0.39 13.08 19.79
C MET A 140 -0.68 11.70 19.16
N PRO A 141 -1.76 10.98 19.54
CA PRO A 141 -2.13 9.73 18.89
C PRO A 141 -2.32 9.87 17.38
N ILE A 142 -3.02 10.93 16.93
CA ILE A 142 -3.28 11.21 15.51
C ILE A 142 -1.97 11.36 14.74
N PHE A 143 -1.06 12.23 15.21
CA PHE A 143 0.22 12.42 14.53
C PHE A 143 1.07 11.15 14.50
N TYR A 144 1.00 10.34 15.55
CA TYR A 144 1.72 9.08 15.60
C TYR A 144 1.24 8.11 14.52
N VAL A 145 -0.07 7.86 14.44
CA VAL A 145 -0.67 6.94 13.46
C VAL A 145 -0.64 7.49 12.04
N MET A 146 -0.76 8.80 11.85
CA MET A 146 -0.57 9.46 10.56
C MET A 146 0.85 9.20 10.03
N GLY A 147 1.86 9.23 10.91
CA GLY A 147 3.23 8.87 10.55
C GLY A 147 3.40 7.41 10.12
N ILE A 148 2.56 6.49 10.61
CA ILE A 148 2.50 5.10 10.14
C ILE A 148 1.85 5.07 8.76
N GLN A 149 0.69 5.72 8.60
CA GLN A 149 -0.04 5.79 7.33
C GLN A 149 0.82 6.33 6.18
N ILE A 150 1.58 7.41 6.38
CA ILE A 150 2.52 7.95 5.38
C ILE A 150 3.59 6.93 4.98
N GLY A 151 4.03 6.10 5.93
CA GLY A 151 4.96 5.00 5.66
C GLY A 151 4.33 3.93 4.76
N GLU A 152 3.07 3.57 5.00
CA GLU A 152 2.35 2.62 4.14
C GLU A 152 2.19 3.15 2.72
N GLU A 153 1.77 4.41 2.59
CA GLU A 153 1.53 5.07 1.32
C GLU A 153 2.81 5.13 0.48
N LYS A 154 3.94 5.49 1.11
CA LYS A 154 5.24 5.51 0.41
C LYS A 154 5.63 4.13 -0.12
N ASN A 155 5.46 3.09 0.68
CA ASN A 155 5.82 1.73 0.26
C ASN A 155 4.90 1.21 -0.84
N LEU A 156 3.60 1.47 -0.76
CA LEU A 156 2.66 1.15 -1.83
C LEU A 156 2.96 1.92 -3.12
N GLY A 157 3.29 3.21 -3.04
CA GLY A 157 3.68 4.00 -4.21
C GLY A 157 4.96 3.49 -4.90
N ILE A 158 5.95 3.04 -4.12
CA ILE A 158 7.17 2.40 -4.69
C ILE A 158 6.82 1.08 -5.38
N LEU A 159 5.97 0.26 -4.75
CA LEU A 159 5.50 -1.00 -5.31
C LEU A 159 4.69 -0.77 -6.60
N ASN A 160 3.74 0.17 -6.59
CA ASN A 160 2.92 0.55 -7.74
C ASN A 160 3.81 0.92 -8.94
N ARG A 161 4.81 1.79 -8.72
CA ARG A 161 5.76 2.17 -9.77
C ARG A 161 6.52 0.97 -10.35
N ALA A 162 6.90 0.01 -9.52
CA ALA A 162 7.58 -1.19 -9.98
C ALA A 162 6.64 -2.11 -10.79
N VAL A 163 5.41 -2.29 -10.33
CA VAL A 163 4.36 -3.05 -11.04
C VAL A 163 4.10 -2.44 -12.41
N TYR A 164 3.81 -1.14 -12.46
CA TYR A 164 3.60 -0.38 -13.69
C TYR A 164 4.78 -0.50 -14.67
N THR A 165 6.02 -0.42 -14.17
CA THR A 165 7.22 -0.57 -15.01
C THR A 165 7.33 -1.97 -15.63
N VAL A 166 6.95 -3.02 -14.89
CA VAL A 166 6.93 -4.38 -15.43
C VAL A 166 5.78 -4.56 -16.41
N GLU A 167 4.61 -4.02 -16.11
CA GLU A 167 3.44 -4.03 -17.01
C GLU A 167 3.77 -3.39 -18.37
N GLN A 168 4.39 -2.21 -18.39
CA GLN A 168 4.82 -1.55 -19.62
C GLN A 168 5.78 -2.40 -20.47
N ARG A 169 6.63 -3.22 -19.84
CA ARG A 169 7.55 -4.12 -20.54
C ARG A 169 6.86 -5.37 -21.09
N LEU A 170 5.66 -5.69 -20.60
CA LEU A 170 4.84 -6.81 -21.05
C LEU A 170 3.84 -6.38 -22.14
N ALA A 171 3.46 -5.10 -22.17
CA ALA A 171 2.61 -4.56 -23.22
C ALA A 171 3.29 -4.73 -24.60
N PRO A 172 2.56 -5.18 -25.63
CA PRO A 172 3.10 -5.22 -26.97
C PRO A 172 3.46 -3.78 -27.38
N SER A 173 4.67 -3.58 -27.88
CA SER A 173 5.06 -2.34 -28.54
C SER A 173 4.05 -2.08 -29.65
N LEU A 174 3.16 -1.09 -29.48
CA LEU A 174 2.32 -0.60 -30.55
C LEU A 174 3.26 -0.23 -31.71
N PRO A 175 3.17 -0.87 -32.89
CA PRO A 175 3.86 -0.34 -34.05
C PRO A 175 3.30 1.06 -34.31
N GLU A 176 4.19 2.02 -34.51
CA GLU A 176 3.86 3.35 -35.00
C GLU A 176 3.14 3.22 -36.35
N ILE A 177 1.82 3.09 -36.33
CA ILE A 177 0.98 3.29 -37.53
C ILE A 177 0.76 4.80 -37.64
N PHE A 178 1.81 5.50 -38.06
CA PHE A 178 1.76 6.88 -38.54
C PHE A 178 2.65 7.03 -39.77
N GLU A 179 2.49 6.17 -40.77
CA GLU A 179 2.78 6.53 -42.16
C GLU A 179 1.70 5.91 -43.06
N GLU A 180 0.79 6.74 -43.54
CA GLU A 180 0.50 6.92 -44.98
C GLU A 180 -0.64 7.93 -45.12
N GLY A 181 -0.24 9.19 -45.25
CA GLY A 181 -1.08 10.30 -45.71
C GLY A 181 -0.35 11.03 -46.83
N GLN A 182 0.10 10.31 -47.86
CA GLN A 182 0.40 10.87 -49.17
C GLN A 182 -0.65 10.34 -50.15
N GLY A 183 -1.43 11.26 -50.70
CA GLY A 183 -2.47 11.04 -51.70
C GLY A 183 -3.20 12.34 -51.95
#